data_AF-A0A193LCU6-F1
#
_entry.id   AF-A0A193LCU6-F1
#
_cell.length_a   1.000
_cell.length_b   1.000
_cell.length_c   1.000
_cell.angle_alpha   90.00
_cell.angle_beta   90.00
_cell.angle_gamma   90.00
#
_symmetry.space_group_name_H-M   'P 1'
#
loop_
_entity.id
_entity.type
_entity.pdbx_description
1 polymer ?
#
loop_
_entity_poly.entity_id
_entity_poly.type
_entity_poly.pdbx_seq_one_letter_code
_entity_poly.pdbx_strand_id
1 'polypeptide(L)' 'MGGGVGELVAIAIIVFVAIPAPLFIVLHFITKWKQSRELSGGDEKMMEDLWLLSEKLDDRLEALETILDNELPGWRKNR' A
#
# COMPACT_ATOMS: atom_id res chain seq x y z
N MET A 1 11.58 5.65 59.46
CA MET A 1 10.48 6.36 58.76
C MET A 1 11.07 7.00 57.50
N GLY A 2 10.88 6.40 56.33
CA GLY A 2 11.51 6.93 55.11
C GLY A 2 11.14 6.20 53.81
N GLY A 3 9.96 5.59 53.74
CA GLY A 3 9.51 4.83 52.56
C GLY A 3 8.34 5.46 51.79
N GLY A 4 7.50 6.28 52.43
CA GLY A 4 6.21 6.67 51.84
C GLY A 4 6.31 7.62 50.64
N VAL A 5 7.26 8.56 50.64
CA VAL A 5 7.37 9.56 49.56
C VAL A 5 7.91 8.96 48.26
N GLY A 6 8.86 8.03 48.33
CA GLY A 6 9.40 7.35 47.15
C GLY A 6 8.35 6.47 46.47
N GLU A 7 7.53 5.80 47.26
CA GLU A 7 6.46 4.93 46.77
C GLU A 7 5.34 5.72 46.08
N LEU A 8 4.94 6.87 46.65
CA LEU A 8 3.97 7.77 46.02
C LEU A 8 4.47 8.33 44.68
N VAL A 9 5.75 8.69 44.60
CA VAL A 9 6.36 9.16 43.34
C VAL A 9 6.40 8.05 42.29
N ALA A 10 6.76 6.83 42.67
CA ALA A 10 6.77 5.68 41.76
C ALA A 10 5.36 5.38 41.22
N ILE A 11 4.35 5.39 42.08
CA ILE A 11 2.95 5.19 41.68
C ILE A 11 2.50 6.30 40.72
N ALA A 12 2.82 7.56 41.00
CA ALA A 12 2.47 8.68 40.11
C ALA A 12 3.10 8.54 38.72
N ILE A 13 4.37 8.12 38.64
CA ILE A 13 5.06 7.88 37.36
C ILE A 13 4.41 6.71 36.61
N ILE A 14 4.12 5.60 37.29
CA ILE A 14 3.50 4.43 36.66
C ILE A 14 2.13 4.80 36.10
N VAL A 15 1.29 5.52 36.84
CA VAL A 15 -0.03 5.96 36.35
C VAL A 15 0.12 6.93 35.17
N PHE A 16 1.08 7.85 35.25
CA PHE A 16 1.35 8.81 34.19
C PHE A 16 1.93 8.17 32.93
N VAL A 17 2.51 6.97 32.99
CA VAL A 17 2.99 6.24 31.80
C VAL A 17 1.94 5.22 31.32
N ALA A 18 1.32 4.50 32.24
CA ALA A 18 0.38 3.42 31.95
C ALA A 18 -0.90 3.89 31.26
N ILE A 19 -1.28 5.17 31.38
CA ILE A 19 -2.44 5.74 30.69
C ILE A 19 -2.09 6.25 29.29
N PRO A 20 -1.11 7.17 29.10
CA PRO A 20 -0.81 7.69 27.78
C PRO A 20 -0.04 6.71 26.88
N ALA A 21 0.74 5.78 27.43
CA ALA A 21 1.45 4.79 26.60
C ALA A 21 0.51 3.92 25.74
N PRO A 22 -0.53 3.25 26.29
CA PRO A 22 -1.47 2.50 25.46
C PRO A 22 -2.28 3.40 24.53
N LEU A 23 -2.66 4.61 24.96
CA LEU A 23 -3.33 5.59 24.11
C LEU A 23 -2.48 5.98 22.89
N PHE A 24 -1.18 6.23 23.09
CA PHE A 24 -0.24 6.55 22.03
C PHE A 24 -0.01 5.37 21.10
N ILE A 25 0.13 4.15 21.64
CA ILE A 25 0.26 2.93 20.86
C ILE A 25 -0.94 2.77 19.91
N VAL A 26 -2.16 2.90 20.44
CA VAL A 26 -3.39 2.82 19.65
C VAL A 26 -3.41 3.91 18.56
N LEU A 27 -3.10 5.17 18.92
CA LEU A 27 -3.05 6.28 17.95
C LEU A 27 -1.98 6.07 16.87
N HIS A 28 -0.82 5.52 17.22
CA HIS A 28 0.24 5.21 16.27
C HIS A 28 -0.20 4.12 15.28
N PHE A 29 -0.85 3.06 15.75
CA PHE A 29 -1.38 2.02 14.88
C PHE A 29 -2.51 2.53 13.97
N ILE A 30 -3.40 3.37 14.48
CA ILE A 30 -4.46 4.00 13.66
C ILE A 30 -3.85 4.92 12.59
N THR A 31 -2.86 5.73 12.96
CA THR A 31 -2.16 6.63 12.02
C THR A 31 -1.47 5.82 10.92
N LYS A 32 -0.77 4.73 11.29
CA LYS A 32 -0.17 3.81 10.33
C LYS A 32 -1.21 3.14 9.43
N TRP A 33 -2.34 2.71 9.99
CA TRP A 33 -3.42 2.08 9.21
C TRP A 33 -4.07 3.06 8.23
N LYS A 34 -4.27 4.32 8.64
CA LYS A 34 -4.81 5.36 7.76
C LYS A 34 -3.84 5.68 6.62
N GLN A 35 -2.54 5.74 6.90
CA GLN A 35 -1.49 5.89 5.88
C GLN A 35 -1.44 4.68 4.92
N SER A 36 -1.62 3.45 5.42
CA SER A 36 -1.73 2.25 4.57
C SER A 36 -3.00 2.21 3.72
N ARG A 37 -4.11 2.80 4.19
CA ARG A 37 -5.34 2.94 3.38
C ARG A 37 -5.19 3.94 2.25
N GLU A 38 -4.38 4.98 2.41
CA GLU A 38 -4.05 5.93 1.35
C GLU A 38 -3.22 5.27 0.23
N LEU A 39 -2.33 4.32 0.59
CA LEU A 39 -1.67 3.44 -0.39
C LEU A 39 -2.68 2.58 -1.17
N SER A 40 -3.69 2.02 -0.51
CA SER A 40 -4.73 1.20 -1.18
C SER A 40 -5.50 1.94 -2.28
N GLY A 41 -5.72 3.26 -2.13
CA GLY A 41 -6.36 4.07 -3.19
C GLY A 41 -5.41 4.40 -4.34
N GLY A 42 -4.11 4.53 -4.05
CA GLY A 42 -3.08 4.65 -5.08
C GLY A 42 -2.91 3.38 -5.91
N ASP A 43 -3.03 2.21 -5.26
CA ASP A 43 -2.95 0.90 -5.90
C ASP A 43 -4.10 0.68 -6.88
N GLU A 44 -5.33 1.06 -6.53
CA GLU A 44 -6.50 0.95 -7.42
C GLU A 44 -6.31 1.78 -8.70
N LYS A 45 -5.83 3.03 -8.55
CA LYS A 45 -5.51 3.90 -9.68
C LYS A 45 -4.37 3.33 -10.55
N MET A 46 -3.34 2.78 -9.92
CA MET A 46 -2.24 2.15 -10.65
C MET A 46 -2.72 0.94 -11.46
N MET A 47 -3.64 0.14 -10.92
CA MET A 47 -4.24 -0.98 -11.65
C MET A 47 -5.09 -0.52 -12.82
N GLU A 48 -5.86 0.57 -12.66
CA GLU A 48 -6.60 1.20 -13.74
C GLU A 48 -5.66 1.69 -14.86
N ASP A 49 -4.56 2.37 -14.50
CA ASP A 49 -3.55 2.82 -15.46
C ASP A 49 -2.91 1.63 -16.21
N LEU A 50 -2.59 0.54 -15.52
CA LEU A 50 -2.04 -0.67 -16.13
C LEU A 50 -3.05 -1.34 -17.07
N TRP A 51 -4.32 -1.35 -16.71
CA TRP A 51 -5.38 -1.90 -17.56
C TRP A 51 -5.52 -1.09 -18.85
N LEU A 52 -5.57 0.24 -18.76
CA LEU A 52 -5.59 1.14 -19.92
C LEU A 52 -4.35 0.98 -20.81
N LEU A 53 -3.18 0.76 -20.21
CA LEU A 53 -1.95 0.48 -20.97
C LEU A 53 -2.03 -0.86 -21.69
N SER A 54 -2.58 -1.89 -21.05
CA SER A 54 -2.78 -3.21 -21.68
C SER A 54 -3.69 -3.11 -22.90
N GLU A 55 -4.81 -2.38 -22.80
CA GLU A 55 -5.74 -2.17 -23.90
C GLU A 55 -5.05 -1.48 -25.10
N LYS A 56 -4.29 -0.42 -24.81
CA LYS A 56 -3.52 0.29 -25.85
C LYS A 56 -2.42 -0.56 -26.49
N LEU A 57 -1.82 -1.49 -25.74
CA LEU A 57 -0.84 -2.41 -26.27
C LEU A 57 -1.49 -3.44 -27.20
N ASP A 58 -2.71 -3.87 -26.88
CA ASP A 58 -3.49 -4.80 -27.72
C ASP A 58 -3.84 -4.17 -29.07
N ASP A 59 -4.32 -2.92 -29.08
CA ASP A 59 -4.58 -2.15 -30.31
C ASP A 59 -3.34 -2.07 -31.22
N ARG A 60 -2.17 -1.87 -30.60
CA ARG A 60 -0.89 -1.81 -31.31
C ARG A 60 -0.45 -3.18 -31.80
N LEU A 61 -0.74 -4.22 -31.04
CA LEU A 61 -0.49 -5.60 -31.43
C LEU A 61 -1.30 -5.94 -32.68
N GLU A 62 -2.58 -5.57 -32.74
CA GLU A 62 -3.43 -5.76 -33.92
C GLU A 62 -2.85 -5.04 -35.15
N ALA A 63 -2.39 -3.80 -34.98
CA ALA A 63 -1.72 -3.06 -36.06
C ALA A 63 -0.44 -3.76 -36.52
N LEU A 64 0.38 -4.26 -35.60
CA LEU A 64 1.59 -5.02 -35.91
C LEU A 64 1.29 -6.36 -36.58
N GLU A 65 0.25 -7.06 -36.13
CA GLU A 65 -0.21 -8.30 -36.74
C GLU A 65 -0.69 -8.06 -38.18
N THR A 66 -1.39 -6.94 -38.42
CA THR A 66 -1.81 -6.53 -39.76
C THR A 66 -0.62 -6.24 -40.67
N ILE A 67 0.41 -5.54 -40.16
CA ILE A 67 1.63 -5.28 -40.92
C ILE A 67 2.37 -6.60 -41.21
N LEU A 68 2.49 -7.46 -40.20
CA LEU A 68 3.20 -8.73 -40.31
C LEU A 68 2.49 -9.71 -41.25
N ASP A 69 1.16 -9.69 -41.30
CA ASP A 69 0.36 -10.44 -42.28
C ASP A 69 0.62 -9.96 -43.72
N ASN A 70 0.82 -8.65 -43.92
CA ASN A 70 1.13 -8.08 -45.22
C ASN A 70 2.58 -8.37 -45.66
N GLU A 71 3.55 -8.28 -44.74
CA GLU A 71 4.97 -8.48 -45.08
C GLU A 71 5.38 -9.97 -45.15
N LEU A 72 4.80 -10.81 -44.30
CA LEU A 72 5.13 -12.24 -44.20
C LEU A 72 3.86 -13.11 -44.22
N PRO A 73 3.17 -13.23 -45.36
CA PRO A 73 1.96 -14.03 -45.47
C PRO A 73 2.23 -15.49 -45.08
N GLY A 74 1.66 -15.93 -43.96
CA GLY A 74 1.81 -17.31 -43.44
C GLY A 74 2.68 -17.46 -42.19
N TRP A 75 3.21 -16.38 -41.60
CA TRP A 75 3.99 -16.43 -40.35
C TRP A 75 3.26 -17.16 -39.20
N ARG A 76 1.93 -17.06 -39.12
CA ARG A 76 1.11 -17.79 -38.12
C ARG A 76 1.08 -19.31 -38.32
N LYS A 77 1.46 -19.84 -39.49
CA LYS A 77 1.50 -21.30 -39.75
C LYS A 77 2.71 -21.99 -39.13
N ASN A 78 3.71 -21.24 -38.66
CA ASN A 78 4.94 -21.79 -38.08
C ASN A 78 4.96 -21.68 -36.54
N ARG A 79 3.77 -21.66 -35.90
CA ARG A 79 3.63 -21.76 -34.44
C ARG A 79 3.68 -23.21 -33.97
#